data_AF-A0A2Z6TTG8-F1
#
_entry.id   AF-A0A2Z6TTG8-F1
#
_cell.length_a   1.000
_cell.length_b   1.000
_cell.length_c   1.000
_cell.angle_alpha   90.00
_cell.angle_beta   90.00
_cell.angle_gamma   90.00
#
_symmetry.space_group_name_H-M   'P 1'
#
loop_
_entity.id
_entity.type
_entity.pdbx_description
1 polymer ?
#
loop_
_entity_poly.entity_id
_entity_poly.type
_entity_poly.pdbx_seq_one_letter_code
_entity_poly.pdbx_strand_id
1 'polypeptide(L)'
;MSQTKRIQANVNKEVAIQAEMIINELGLTPTAVINSLYKKIAATGEIPFSFKLTPDQLADLELKELVKKIPEEKIRSKQELEDFFDED
;
A
#
# COMPACT_ATOMS: atom_id res chain seq x y z
N MET A 1 -38.94 0.78 -13.99
CA MET A 1 -37.94 -0.01 -13.24
C MET A 1 -36.74 0.90 -12.97
N SER A 2 -36.15 0.85 -11.78
CA SER A 2 -34.94 1.63 -11.50
C SER A 2 -33.78 1.13 -12.35
N GLN A 3 -33.13 2.01 -13.12
CA GLN A 3 -31.99 1.69 -13.99
C GLN A 3 -30.65 1.54 -13.21
N THR A 4 -30.71 1.30 -11.90
CA THR A 4 -29.53 1.24 -11.03
C THR A 4 -29.27 -0.18 -10.55
N LYS A 5 -28.03 -0.66 -10.67
CA LYS A 5 -27.58 -1.93 -10.07
C LYS A 5 -26.95 -1.67 -8.70
N ARG A 6 -27.41 -2.38 -7.66
CA ARG A 6 -26.79 -2.32 -6.31
C ARG A 6 -25.49 -3.13 -6.31
N ILE A 7 -24.41 -2.54 -5.81
CA ILE A 7 -23.12 -3.19 -5.58
C ILE A 7 -22.85 -3.20 -4.07
N GLN A 8 -22.39 -4.33 -3.54
CA GLN A 8 -22.01 -4.50 -2.14
C GLN A 8 -20.65 -5.21 -2.07
N ALA A 9 -19.73 -4.67 -1.30
CA ALA A 9 -18.41 -5.22 -1.06
C ALA A 9 -17.95 -4.86 0.35
N ASN A 10 -17.15 -5.72 0.97
CA ASN A 10 -16.50 -5.44 2.24
C ASN A 10 -15.15 -4.76 1.99
N VAL A 11 -14.83 -3.76 2.80
CA VAL A 11 -13.56 -3.01 2.78
C VAL A 11 -13.06 -2.88 4.21
N ASN A 12 -11.74 -2.84 4.42
CA ASN A 12 -11.16 -2.55 5.72
C ASN A 12 -11.67 -1.17 6.21
N LYS A 13 -12.10 -1.11 7.48
CA LYS A 13 -12.76 0.06 8.04
C LYS A 13 -11.87 1.32 8.04
N GLU A 14 -10.61 1.21 8.44
CA GLU A 14 -9.69 2.37 8.44
C GLU A 14 -9.45 2.89 7.02
N VAL A 15 -9.26 1.98 6.07
CA VAL A 15 -9.06 2.32 4.65
C VAL A 15 -10.28 3.04 4.08
N ALA A 16 -11.50 2.57 4.38
CA ALA A 16 -12.74 3.24 3.96
C ALA A 16 -12.81 4.67 4.52
N ILE A 17 -12.59 4.83 5.83
CA ILE A 17 -12.67 6.13 6.50
C ILE A 17 -11.67 7.13 5.90
N GLN A 18 -10.43 6.71 5.68
CA GLN A 18 -9.39 7.57 5.07
C GLN A 18 -9.75 7.96 3.63
N ALA A 19 -10.18 6.98 2.82
CA ALA A 19 -10.58 7.24 1.44
C ALA A 19 -11.79 8.19 1.37
N GLU A 20 -12.80 8.01 2.22
CA GLU A 20 -13.99 8.85 2.26
C GLU A 20 -13.71 10.29 2.67
N MET A 21 -12.75 10.52 3.57
CA MET A 21 -12.29 11.88 3.89
C MET A 21 -11.71 12.59 2.66
N ILE A 22 -10.84 11.91 1.90
CA ILE A 22 -10.24 12.48 0.68
C ILE A 22 -11.31 12.71 -0.39
N ILE A 23 -12.22 11.75 -0.59
CA ILE A 23 -13.33 11.87 -1.54
C ILE A 23 -14.19 13.10 -1.21
N ASN A 24 -14.48 13.31 0.08
CA ASN A 24 -15.25 14.46 0.54
C ASN A 24 -14.51 15.79 0.36
N GLU A 25 -13.20 15.83 0.66
CA GLU A 25 -12.36 17.02 0.43
C GLU A 25 -12.33 17.42 -1.05
N LEU A 26 -12.41 16.45 -1.96
CA LEU A 26 -12.53 16.68 -3.40
C LEU A 26 -13.95 17.06 -3.87
N GLY A 27 -14.91 17.19 -2.95
CA GLY A 27 -16.31 17.51 -3.27
C GLY A 27 -17.06 16.38 -3.98
N LEU A 28 -16.60 15.13 -3.85
CA LEU A 28 -17.18 13.96 -4.49
C LEU A 28 -17.93 13.09 -3.49
N THR A 29 -18.72 12.15 -4.00
CA THR A 29 -19.34 11.08 -3.20
C THR A 29 -18.72 9.73 -3.56
N PRO A 30 -18.72 8.74 -2.65
CA PRO A 30 -18.27 7.38 -2.97
C PRO A 30 -19.01 6.80 -4.18
N THR A 31 -20.31 7.06 -4.31
CA THR A 31 -21.12 6.66 -5.47
C THR A 31 -20.60 7.27 -6.78
N ALA A 32 -20.21 8.55 -6.78
CA ALA A 32 -19.65 9.20 -7.98
C ALA A 32 -18.31 8.59 -8.38
N VAL A 33 -17.45 8.28 -7.40
CA VAL A 33 -16.15 7.64 -7.63
C VAL A 33 -16.33 6.22 -8.19
N ILE A 34 -17.19 5.41 -7.58
CA ILE A 34 -17.50 4.06 -8.06
C ILE A 34 -18.07 4.10 -9.48
N ASN A 35 -19.04 4.97 -9.77
CA ASN A 35 -19.58 5.10 -11.12
C ASN A 35 -18.52 5.53 -12.14
N SER A 36 -17.60 6.41 -11.76
CA SER A 36 -16.51 6.86 -12.62
C SER A 36 -15.53 5.73 -12.92
N LEU A 37 -15.20 4.89 -11.92
CA LEU A 37 -14.41 3.68 -12.09
C LEU A 37 -15.04 2.73 -13.11
N TYR A 38 -16.34 2.41 -12.96
CA TYR A 38 -17.05 1.54 -13.90
C TYR A 38 -17.10 2.12 -15.32
N LYS A 39 -17.35 3.43 -15.46
CA LYS A 39 -17.32 4.11 -16.75
C LYS A 39 -15.94 4.04 -17.40
N LYS A 40 -14.87 4.23 -16.62
CA LYS A 40 -13.51 4.15 -17.12
C LYS A 40 -13.19 2.75 -17.62
N ILE A 41 -13.51 1.71 -16.84
CA ILE A 41 -13.36 0.30 -17.25
C ILE A 41 -14.12 0.02 -18.55
N ALA A 42 -15.39 0.43 -18.63
CA ALA A 42 -16.20 0.21 -19.83
C ALA A 42 -15.66 0.96 -21.06
N ALA A 43 -15.06 2.13 -20.87
CA ALA A 43 -14.52 2.94 -21.96
C ALA A 43 -13.14 2.47 -22.45
N THR A 44 -12.30 1.95 -21.56
CA THR A 44 -10.92 1.55 -21.91
C THR A 44 -10.72 0.06 -22.08
N GLY A 45 -11.65 -0.77 -21.59
CA GLY A 45 -11.51 -2.22 -21.59
C GLY A 45 -10.47 -2.76 -20.59
N GLU A 46 -9.99 -1.92 -19.67
CA GLU A 46 -8.97 -2.27 -18.68
C GLU A 46 -9.31 -1.74 -17.29
N ILE A 47 -8.72 -2.35 -16.27
CA ILE A 47 -8.82 -1.89 -14.89
C ILE A 47 -7.89 -0.67 -14.70
N PRO A 48 -8.39 0.52 -14.33
CA PRO A 48 -7.61 1.77 -14.35
C PRO A 48 -6.75 1.94 -13.09
N PHE A 49 -6.12 0.86 -12.64
CA PHE A 49 -5.09 0.88 -11.61
C PHE A 49 -4.01 -0.14 -11.97
N SER A 50 -2.77 0.20 -11.68
CA SER A 50 -1.63 -0.66 -11.98
C SER A 50 -1.36 -1.58 -10.79
N PHE A 51 -1.35 -2.88 -11.03
CA PHE A 51 -0.91 -3.88 -10.04
C PHE A 51 0.61 -4.01 -10.08
N LYS A 52 1.29 -2.96 -9.64
CA LYS A 52 2.74 -2.93 -9.48
C LYS A 52 3.08 -2.31 -8.14
N LEU A 53 4.25 -2.67 -7.61
CA LEU A 53 4.79 -1.99 -6.43
C LEU A 53 4.98 -0.51 -6.77
N THR A 54 4.69 0.35 -5.80
CA THR A 54 5.16 1.74 -5.88
C THR A 54 6.70 1.75 -5.87
N PRO A 55 7.35 2.82 -6.37
CA PRO A 55 8.80 2.95 -6.26
C PRO A 55 9.29 2.75 -4.82
N ASP A 56 8.56 3.29 -3.84
CA ASP A 56 8.89 3.15 -2.41
C ASP A 56 8.78 1.70 -1.95
N GLN A 57 7.70 1.00 -2.31
CA GLN A 57 7.54 -0.42 -1.97
C GLN A 57 8.59 -1.30 -2.64
N LEU A 58 9.03 -0.93 -3.85
CA LEU A 58 10.11 -1.62 -4.54
C LEU A 58 11.45 -1.35 -3.85
N ALA A 59 11.73 -0.11 -3.48
CA ALA A 59 12.94 0.26 -2.74
C ALA A 59 13.00 -0.43 -1.37
N ASP A 60 11.88 -0.51 -0.64
CA ASP A 60 11.78 -1.25 0.62
C ASP A 60 12.08 -2.74 0.42
N LEU A 61 11.60 -3.33 -0.68
CA LEU A 61 11.87 -4.72 -1.02
C LEU A 61 13.36 -4.92 -1.35
N GLU A 62 13.95 -4.04 -2.16
CA GLU A 62 15.37 -4.08 -2.50
C GLU A 62 16.24 -3.94 -1.25
N LEU A 63 15.93 -2.99 -0.37
CA LEU A 63 16.64 -2.81 0.89
C LEU A 63 16.59 -4.07 1.74
N LYS A 64 15.41 -4.68 1.89
CA LYS A 64 15.25 -5.94 2.63
C LYS A 64 16.11 -7.07 2.05
N GLU A 65 16.20 -7.16 0.73
CA GLU A 65 17.04 -8.17 0.06
C GLU A 65 18.53 -7.87 0.19
N LEU A 66 18.93 -6.60 0.22
CA LEU A 66 20.33 -6.19 0.44
C LEU A 66 20.77 -6.48 1.89
N VAL A 67 19.93 -6.16 2.88
CA VAL A 67 20.24 -6.42 4.30
C VAL A 67 20.49 -7.90 4.57
N LYS A 68 19.76 -8.81 3.91
CA LYS A 68 20.00 -10.27 4.03
C LYS A 68 21.40 -10.71 3.57
N LYS A 69 22.07 -9.93 2.72
CA LYS A 69 23.42 -10.24 2.20
C LYS A 69 24.52 -9.67 3.09
N ILE A 70 24.17 -8.77 4.02
CA ILE A 70 25.11 -8.24 4.99
C ILE A 70 25.36 -9.36 6.02
N PRO A 71 26.63 -9.73 6.28
CA PRO A 71 26.94 -10.71 7.31
C PRO A 71 26.41 -10.22 8.66
N GLU A 72 25.60 -11.04 9.32
CA GLU A 72 25.12 -10.76 10.68
C GLU A 72 26.11 -11.31 11.71
N GLU A 73 26.53 -10.49 12.67
CA GLU A 73 27.32 -10.92 13.81
C GLU A 73 26.41 -11.11 15.02
N LYS A 74 26.47 -12.29 15.64
CA LYS A 74 25.60 -12.65 16.77
C LYS A 74 26.34 -12.41 18.07
N ILE A 75 26.06 -11.27 18.69
CA ILE A 75 26.56 -10.93 20.03
C ILE A 75 25.75 -11.71 21.08
N ARG A 76 26.43 -12.58 21.83
CA ARG A 76 25.82 -13.50 22.82
C ARG A 76 26.19 -13.19 24.26
N SER A 77 27.12 -12.27 24.48
CA SER A 77 27.58 -11.89 25.82
C SER A 77 27.80 -10.38 25.95
N LYS A 78 27.80 -9.87 27.19
CA LYS A 78 28.07 -8.46 27.48
C LYS A 78 29.49 -8.05 27.06
N GLN A 79 30.43 -8.99 27.13
CA GLN A 79 31.83 -8.79 26.77
C GLN A 79 32.00 -8.69 25.25
N GLU A 80 31.37 -9.59 24.48
CA GLU A 80 31.31 -9.48 23.01
C GLU A 80 30.65 -8.17 22.53
N LEU A 81 29.71 -7.62 23.31
CA LEU A 81 29.08 -6.35 22.99
C LEU A 81 30.04 -5.18 23.22
N GLU A 82 30.81 -5.20 24.31
CA GLU A 82 31.81 -4.18 24.63
C GLU A 82 32.94 -4.20 23.58
N ASP A 83 33.44 -5.39 23.22
CA ASP A 83 34.48 -5.55 22.19
C ASP A 83 34.04 -5.04 20.81
N PHE A 84 32.76 -5.21 20.42
CA PHE A 84 32.22 -4.71 19.15
C PHE A 84 32.18 -3.17 19.07
N PHE A 85 31.97 -2.48 20.19
CA PHE A 85 31.96 -1.01 20.22
C PHE A 85 33.36 -0.39 20.32
N ASP A 86 34.36 -1.19 20.68
CA ASP A 86 35.76 -0.77 20.84
C ASP A 86 36.62 -1.07 19.57
N GLU A 87 36.07 -1.71 18.53
CA GLU A 87 36.70 -1.82 17.21
C GLU A 87 36.50 -0.53 16.38
N ASP A 88 37.56 0.29 16.28
CA ASP A 88 37.69 1.46 15.37
C ASP A 88 37.87 1.07 13.89
#